data_AF-A0A931KN46-F1
#
_entry.id   AF-A0A931KN46-F1
#
_cell.length_a   1.000
_cell.length_b   1.000
_cell.length_c   1.000
_cell.angle_alpha   90.00
_cell.angle_beta   90.00
_cell.angle_gamma   90.00
#
_symmetry.space_group_name_H-M   'P 1'
#
loop_
_entity.id
_entity.type
_entity.pdbx_description
1 polymer ?
#
loop_
_entity_poly.entity_id
_entity_poly.type
_entity_poly.pdbx_seq_one_letter_code
_entity_poly.pdbx_strand_id
1 'polypeptide(L)'
;MRKSTLTGFLLVSLSCITALQSCIDDSNLKVKPATPDQSFVEEFDTANAAYDRGWRFINRSVALGRRNWQNPNADNYIPFPPYSTYAAGNGYLWADYTSTSSDAGVISNWAVSPQIWMKNGDKIVFYTRTELYSYLGDSTDFVNRMQVKLNPTGSLNCGNGTEVGDFTTTLLDINPFYNEFLLSNYNILDPTDPDRIKARNAYPHRWTRFEAEVFGLNEPVYGRFAFRYFIEGAGANGFGSSIGIDSVAYISK
;
A
#
# COMPACT_ATOMS: atom_id res chain seq x y z
N MET A 1 -59.40 -38.86 74.94
CA MET A 1 -59.81 -38.41 73.58
C MET A 1 -58.91 -37.27 73.14
N ARG A 2 -58.26 -37.42 71.98
CA ARG A 2 -57.42 -36.41 71.32
C ARG A 2 -58.20 -35.12 71.04
N LYS A 3 -57.51 -33.98 71.06
CA LYS A 3 -57.34 -33.09 69.90
C LYS A 3 -56.30 -32.00 70.23
N SER A 4 -55.12 -32.15 69.63
CA SER A 4 -54.05 -31.16 69.61
C SER A 4 -54.30 -30.13 68.50
N THR A 5 -54.14 -28.86 68.82
CA THR A 5 -54.03 -27.75 67.87
C THR A 5 -52.64 -27.75 67.24
N LEU A 6 -52.59 -27.79 65.90
CA LEU A 6 -51.37 -27.63 65.11
C LEU A 6 -51.34 -26.18 64.61
N THR A 7 -50.37 -25.40 65.09
CA THR A 7 -50.15 -24.02 64.63
C THR A 7 -48.69 -23.87 64.23
N GLY A 8 -48.49 -23.66 62.91
CA GLY A 8 -47.44 -22.84 62.28
C GLY A 8 -45.97 -23.14 62.55
N PHE A 9 -45.18 -23.27 61.48
CA PHE A 9 -44.13 -22.28 61.17
C PHE A 9 -43.63 -22.49 59.73
N LEU A 10 -43.85 -21.49 58.89
CA LEU A 10 -43.29 -21.37 57.54
C LEU A 10 -41.93 -20.67 57.68
N LEU A 11 -40.82 -21.33 57.38
CA LEU A 11 -39.50 -20.70 57.29
C LEU A 11 -39.32 -20.11 55.89
N VAL A 12 -39.24 -18.79 55.79
CA VAL A 12 -38.78 -18.08 54.58
C VAL A 12 -37.27 -17.86 54.74
N SER A 13 -36.46 -18.55 53.94
CA SER A 13 -35.02 -18.32 53.87
C SER A 13 -34.72 -17.09 53.00
N LEU A 14 -34.22 -16.03 53.62
CA LEU A 14 -33.77 -14.82 52.93
C LEU A 14 -32.31 -15.03 52.49
N SER A 15 -32.09 -15.33 51.20
CA SER A 15 -30.75 -15.43 50.62
C SER A 15 -30.23 -14.02 50.35
N CYS A 16 -29.33 -13.50 51.20
CA CYS A 16 -28.57 -12.28 50.91
C CYS A 16 -27.60 -12.54 49.76
N ILE A 17 -27.88 -11.99 48.59
CA ILE A 17 -26.92 -11.90 47.48
C ILE A 17 -25.95 -10.79 47.84
N THR A 18 -24.77 -11.14 48.35
CA THR A 18 -23.66 -10.21 48.50
C THR A 18 -23.02 -9.99 47.14
N ALA A 19 -23.26 -8.84 46.51
CA ALA A 19 -22.47 -8.39 45.38
C ALA A 19 -21.07 -8.01 45.90
N LEU A 20 -20.08 -8.86 45.66
CA LEU A 20 -18.68 -8.53 45.90
C LEU A 20 -18.25 -7.52 44.82
N GLN A 21 -18.33 -6.23 45.13
CA GLN A 21 -17.78 -5.19 44.28
C GLN A 21 -16.33 -4.98 44.70
N SER A 22 -15.40 -5.46 43.86
CA SER A 22 -13.95 -5.24 44.04
C SER A 22 -13.66 -3.73 44.00
N CYS A 23 -12.94 -3.21 45.00
CA CYS A 23 -12.43 -1.84 45.02
C CYS A 23 -11.06 -1.70 44.32
N ILE A 24 -10.62 -2.71 43.57
CA ILE A 24 -9.37 -2.65 42.82
C ILE A 24 -9.58 -1.74 41.61
N ASP A 25 -8.73 -0.72 41.50
CA ASP A 25 -8.71 0.18 40.36
C ASP A 25 -8.14 -0.53 39.12
N ASP A 26 -9.02 -1.22 38.41
CA ASP A 26 -8.74 -1.88 37.13
C ASP A 26 -8.67 -0.89 35.95
N SER A 27 -8.62 0.43 36.20
CA SER A 27 -8.46 1.42 35.12
C SER A 27 -7.19 1.19 34.29
N ASN A 28 -6.13 0.67 34.90
CA ASN A 28 -4.89 0.30 34.22
C ASN A 28 -5.08 -0.87 33.23
N LEU A 29 -6.09 -1.73 33.41
CA LEU A 29 -6.43 -2.80 32.46
C LEU A 29 -7.22 -2.28 31.24
N LYS A 30 -7.71 -1.03 31.28
CA LYS A 30 -8.37 -0.37 30.14
C LYS A 30 -7.38 0.31 29.20
N VAL A 31 -6.11 0.47 29.61
CA VAL A 31 -5.09 1.09 28.77
C VAL A 31 -4.61 0.05 27.77
N LYS A 32 -5.06 0.15 26.52
CA LYS A 32 -4.57 -0.69 25.43
C LYS A 32 -3.04 -0.52 25.34
N PRO A 33 -2.24 -1.60 25.28
CA PRO A 33 -0.80 -1.50 25.17
C PRO A 33 -0.40 -0.58 24.01
N ALA A 34 0.59 0.27 24.24
CA ALA A 34 1.14 1.12 23.19
C ALA A 34 1.66 0.23 22.04
N THR A 35 1.29 0.57 20.81
CA THR A 35 1.78 -0.12 19.63
C THR A 35 3.30 0.11 19.52
N PRO A 36 4.12 -0.94 19.39
CA PRO A 36 5.57 -0.77 19.27
C PRO A 36 5.93 0.14 18.10
N ASP A 37 6.92 1.01 18.27
CA ASP A 37 7.50 1.75 17.15
C ASP A 37 8.22 0.76 16.23
N GLN A 38 7.73 0.65 15.00
CA GLN A 38 8.31 -0.19 13.95
C GLN A 38 8.72 0.63 12.74
N SER A 39 9.08 1.90 12.95
CA SER A 39 9.56 2.76 11.88
C SER A 39 10.80 2.16 11.21
N PHE A 40 10.83 2.18 9.89
CA PHE A 40 11.96 1.68 9.10
C PHE A 40 12.12 2.47 7.81
N VAL A 41 13.30 2.35 7.19
CA VAL A 41 13.57 2.80 5.83
C VAL A 41 14.04 1.61 5.00
N GLU A 42 13.48 1.48 3.81
CA GLU A 42 13.83 0.51 2.79
C GLU A 42 14.28 1.26 1.53
N GLU A 43 15.58 1.20 1.25
CA GLU A 43 16.23 1.85 0.10
C GLU A 43 16.21 0.97 -1.16
N PHE A 44 15.80 -0.30 -1.05
CA PHE A 44 15.79 -1.24 -2.17
C PHE A 44 17.12 -1.34 -2.94
N ASP A 45 18.24 -1.13 -2.25
CA ASP A 45 19.59 -1.35 -2.78
C ASP A 45 19.70 -2.69 -3.53
N THR A 46 19.05 -3.73 -3.00
CA THR A 46 18.63 -4.87 -3.81
C THR A 46 17.24 -5.37 -3.41
N ALA A 47 16.47 -5.83 -4.40
CA ALA A 47 15.17 -6.47 -4.25
C ALA A 47 15.29 -7.80 -3.49
N ASN A 48 16.40 -8.52 -3.66
CA ASN A 48 16.67 -9.74 -2.89
C ASN A 48 16.84 -9.45 -1.40
N ALA A 49 17.61 -8.43 -1.03
CA ALA A 49 17.76 -8.06 0.38
C ALA A 49 16.42 -7.58 0.98
N ALA A 50 15.61 -6.86 0.21
CA ALA A 50 14.25 -6.49 0.63
C ALA A 50 13.36 -7.74 0.80
N TYR A 51 13.47 -8.72 -0.10
CA TYR A 51 12.75 -9.99 0.00
C TYR A 51 13.12 -10.76 1.28
N ASP A 52 14.41 -10.81 1.61
CA ASP A 52 14.93 -11.41 2.85
C ASP A 52 14.42 -10.69 4.11
N ARG A 53 14.18 -9.37 4.01
CA ARG A 53 13.52 -8.56 5.05
C ARG A 53 11.99 -8.72 5.09
N GLY A 54 11.40 -9.54 4.22
CA GLY A 54 9.98 -9.89 4.25
C GLY A 54 9.10 -9.19 3.21
N TRP A 55 9.68 -8.39 2.31
CA TRP A 55 8.96 -7.89 1.14
C TRP A 55 8.58 -9.02 0.19
N ARG A 56 7.47 -8.86 -0.52
CA ARG A 56 7.04 -9.84 -1.53
C ARG A 56 6.63 -9.13 -2.81
N PHE A 57 7.14 -9.62 -3.93
CA PHE A 57 6.83 -9.08 -5.27
C PHE A 57 5.92 -10.06 -6.00
N ILE A 58 4.69 -9.63 -6.30
CA ILE A 58 3.61 -10.51 -6.75
C ILE A 58 2.94 -9.88 -7.97
N ASN A 59 3.13 -10.49 -9.13
CA ASN A 59 2.41 -10.09 -10.33
C ASN A 59 1.07 -10.86 -10.43
N ARG A 60 -0.02 -10.09 -10.45
CA ARG A 60 -1.41 -10.52 -10.62
C ARG A 60 -2.03 -9.90 -11.89
N SER A 61 -1.20 -9.52 -12.85
CA SER A 61 -1.64 -8.98 -14.14
C SER A 61 -2.35 -10.02 -14.97
N VAL A 62 -3.21 -9.56 -15.88
CA VAL A 62 -3.99 -10.41 -16.79
C VAL A 62 -3.87 -9.86 -18.22
N ALA A 63 -3.31 -10.60 -19.18
CA ALA A 63 -2.58 -11.86 -19.02
C ALA A 63 -1.29 -11.71 -18.20
N LEU A 64 -0.83 -12.79 -17.55
CA LEU A 64 0.37 -12.74 -16.71
C LEU A 64 1.61 -12.48 -17.56
N GLY A 65 2.31 -11.37 -17.28
CA GLY A 65 3.58 -11.03 -17.90
C GLY A 65 4.78 -11.70 -17.26
N ARG A 66 5.97 -11.31 -17.70
CA ARG A 66 7.24 -11.96 -17.31
C ARG A 66 7.93 -11.29 -16.14
N ARG A 67 7.53 -10.07 -15.76
CA ARG A 67 8.22 -9.28 -14.73
C ARG A 67 7.36 -9.11 -13.48
N ASN A 68 8.01 -9.19 -12.33
CA ASN A 68 7.52 -8.67 -11.05
C ASN A 68 8.25 -7.34 -10.77
N TRP A 69 7.89 -6.64 -9.69
CA TRP A 69 8.78 -5.63 -9.12
C TRP A 69 10.17 -6.24 -8.84
N GLN A 70 11.21 -5.55 -9.28
CA GLN A 70 12.61 -5.96 -9.17
C GLN A 70 13.52 -4.74 -9.30
N ASN A 71 14.82 -4.84 -9.01
CA ASN A 71 15.74 -3.80 -9.46
C ASN A 71 15.83 -3.80 -11.00
N PRO A 72 16.06 -2.65 -11.64
CA PRO A 72 16.48 -2.62 -13.03
C PRO A 72 17.76 -3.44 -13.25
N ASN A 73 17.93 -3.97 -14.46
CA ASN A 73 19.10 -4.76 -14.78
C ASN A 73 20.31 -3.85 -15.01
N ALA A 74 21.23 -3.81 -14.05
CA ALA A 74 22.44 -2.97 -14.10
C ALA A 74 23.33 -3.25 -15.33
N ASP A 75 23.34 -4.47 -15.85
CA ASP A 75 24.23 -4.87 -16.94
C ASP A 75 23.69 -4.48 -18.33
N ASN A 76 22.38 -4.29 -18.45
CA ASN A 76 21.71 -4.12 -19.75
C ASN A 76 20.99 -2.78 -19.88
N TYR A 77 20.23 -2.37 -18.87
CA TYR A 77 19.33 -1.23 -18.98
C TYR A 77 18.93 -0.69 -17.61
N ILE A 78 19.30 0.57 -17.36
CA ILE A 78 18.83 1.36 -16.23
C ILE A 78 17.92 2.47 -16.79
N PRO A 79 16.59 2.38 -16.61
CA PRO A 79 15.62 3.35 -17.12
C PRO A 79 15.89 4.79 -16.68
N PHE A 80 16.34 4.96 -15.44
CA PHE A 80 16.70 6.23 -14.83
C PHE A 80 17.56 6.00 -13.58
N PRO A 81 18.38 6.98 -13.16
CA PRO A 81 19.16 6.82 -11.94
C PRO A 81 18.26 6.71 -10.69
N PRO A 82 18.69 5.97 -9.65
CA PRO A 82 17.99 5.87 -8.36
C PRO A 82 17.80 7.25 -7.72
N TYR A 83 16.80 7.36 -6.84
CA TYR A 83 16.64 8.57 -6.03
C TYR A 83 17.75 8.65 -5.00
N SER A 84 18.02 7.54 -4.31
CA SER A 84 19.21 7.35 -3.49
C SER A 84 19.61 5.90 -3.51
N THR A 85 20.91 5.63 -3.54
CA THR A 85 21.39 4.26 -3.43
C THR A 85 22.73 4.24 -2.70
N TYR A 86 22.94 3.19 -1.93
CA TYR A 86 24.24 2.81 -1.39
C TYR A 86 24.85 1.63 -2.19
N ALA A 87 24.15 1.17 -3.23
CA ALA A 87 24.53 0.08 -4.13
C ALA A 87 24.94 0.57 -5.54
N ALA A 88 25.18 -0.36 -6.45
CA ALA A 88 25.68 -0.13 -7.80
C ALA A 88 24.61 0.47 -8.75
N GLY A 89 24.26 1.75 -8.58
CA GLY A 89 23.57 2.57 -9.60
C GLY A 89 22.16 2.14 -10.03
N ASN A 90 21.62 1.02 -9.54
CA ASN A 90 20.29 0.47 -9.84
C ASN A 90 19.47 0.15 -8.57
N GLY A 91 19.88 0.67 -7.41
CA GLY A 91 19.23 0.43 -6.13
C GLY A 91 17.93 1.21 -6.00
N TYR A 92 16.87 0.67 -6.60
CA TYR A 92 15.47 1.04 -6.42
C TYR A 92 14.59 -0.09 -6.96
N LEU A 93 13.31 -0.15 -6.58
CA LEU A 93 12.37 -1.11 -7.17
C LEU A 93 11.73 -0.54 -8.42
N TRP A 94 11.57 -1.40 -9.43
CA TRP A 94 11.08 -1.03 -10.76
C TRP A 94 10.10 -2.07 -11.30
N ALA A 95 9.08 -1.60 -12.02
CA ALA A 95 8.11 -2.41 -12.75
C ALA A 95 7.74 -1.72 -14.05
N ASP A 96 7.35 -2.50 -15.06
CA ASP A 96 7.07 -1.99 -16.41
C ASP A 96 5.85 -2.64 -17.07
N TYR A 97 5.55 -2.18 -18.28
CA TYR A 97 4.45 -2.66 -19.10
C TYR A 97 4.49 -4.17 -19.35
N THR A 98 5.67 -4.81 -19.26
CA THR A 98 5.83 -6.27 -19.38
C THR A 98 5.38 -7.06 -18.14
N SER A 99 4.83 -6.35 -17.13
CA SER A 99 4.01 -6.94 -16.07
C SER A 99 2.81 -7.70 -16.66
N THR A 100 2.29 -7.29 -17.83
CA THR A 100 1.35 -8.08 -18.62
C THR A 100 2.01 -8.59 -19.91
N SER A 101 1.57 -9.74 -20.40
CA SER A 101 2.00 -10.26 -21.71
C SER A 101 1.05 -9.87 -22.85
N SER A 102 -0.02 -9.14 -22.55
CA SER A 102 -1.00 -8.68 -23.54
C SER A 102 -0.48 -7.46 -24.30
N ASP A 103 -1.04 -7.23 -25.48
CA ASP A 103 -0.90 -5.96 -26.19
C ASP A 103 -1.70 -4.84 -25.50
N ALA A 104 -2.87 -5.20 -24.96
CA ALA A 104 -3.72 -4.37 -24.11
C ALA A 104 -4.45 -5.28 -23.11
N GLY A 105 -4.06 -5.22 -21.84
CA GLY A 105 -4.56 -6.06 -20.74
C GLY A 105 -4.59 -5.28 -19.43
N VAL A 106 -4.57 -5.97 -18.30
CA VAL A 106 -4.56 -5.32 -16.98
C VAL A 106 -3.22 -5.60 -16.32
N ILE A 107 -2.47 -4.54 -16.03
CA ILE A 107 -1.33 -4.63 -15.12
C ILE A 107 -1.84 -4.56 -13.68
N SER A 108 -1.36 -5.48 -12.84
CA SER A 108 -1.62 -5.53 -11.41
C SER A 108 -0.41 -6.16 -10.72
N ASN A 109 0.65 -5.37 -10.56
CA ASN A 109 1.94 -5.84 -10.05
C ASN A 109 2.23 -5.21 -8.68
N TRP A 110 2.51 -6.04 -7.68
CA TRP A 110 2.48 -5.66 -6.28
C TRP A 110 3.85 -5.76 -5.63
N ALA A 111 4.27 -4.71 -4.93
CA ALA A 111 5.35 -4.74 -3.94
C ALA A 111 4.72 -4.65 -2.55
N VAL A 112 4.66 -5.78 -1.86
CA VAL A 112 4.01 -5.92 -0.55
C VAL A 112 5.05 -5.83 0.55
N SER A 113 4.84 -4.93 1.50
CA SER A 113 5.70 -4.73 2.68
C SER A 113 5.78 -5.97 3.57
N PRO A 114 6.81 -6.07 4.45
CA PRO A 114 6.80 -6.99 5.59
C PRO A 114 5.57 -6.77 6.49
N GLN A 115 5.26 -7.74 7.35
CA GLN A 115 4.17 -7.56 8.30
C GLN A 115 4.63 -6.67 9.45
N ILE A 116 3.89 -5.59 9.68
CA ILE A 116 4.21 -4.54 10.66
C ILE A 116 2.96 -4.15 11.44
N TRP A 117 3.18 -3.70 12.66
CA TRP A 117 2.14 -3.09 13.49
C TRP A 117 1.80 -1.73 12.91
N MET A 118 0.51 -1.47 12.69
CA MET A 118 -0.01 -0.24 12.11
C MET A 118 -1.21 0.26 12.88
N LYS A 119 -1.34 1.58 12.97
CA LYS A 119 -2.47 2.31 13.54
C LYS A 119 -2.80 3.55 12.69
N ASN A 120 -3.99 4.10 12.87
CA ASN A 120 -4.38 5.31 12.16
C ASN A 120 -3.41 6.46 12.49
N GLY A 121 -2.98 7.20 11.47
CA GLY A 121 -2.04 8.33 11.60
C GLY A 121 -0.57 7.99 11.32
N ASP A 122 -0.21 6.71 11.28
CA ASP A 122 1.11 6.27 10.79
C ASP A 122 1.28 6.64 9.32
N LYS A 123 2.52 6.78 8.86
CA LYS A 123 2.83 7.29 7.51
C LYS A 123 3.69 6.32 6.71
N ILE A 124 3.40 6.24 5.41
CA ILE A 124 4.23 5.61 4.40
C ILE A 124 4.72 6.71 3.48
N VAL A 125 6.01 7.02 3.55
CA VAL A 125 6.69 8.04 2.75
C VAL A 125 7.56 7.35 1.73
N PHE A 126 7.55 7.80 0.48
CA PHE A 126 8.33 7.19 -0.58
C PHE A 126 8.56 8.15 -1.73
N TYR A 127 9.48 7.82 -2.63
CA TYR A 127 9.70 8.54 -3.87
C TYR A 127 9.29 7.65 -5.03
N THR A 128 8.64 8.25 -6.03
CA THR A 128 8.33 7.54 -7.27
C THR A 128 8.51 8.43 -8.49
N ARG A 129 8.78 7.79 -9.62
CA ARG A 129 8.77 8.40 -10.94
C ARG A 129 8.47 7.39 -12.02
N THR A 130 8.17 7.90 -13.20
CA THR A 130 8.14 7.15 -14.46
C THR A 130 9.37 7.43 -15.33
N GLU A 131 9.59 6.52 -16.27
CA GLU A 131 10.42 6.69 -17.45
C GLU A 131 9.63 7.38 -18.57
N LEU A 132 10.28 8.32 -19.26
CA LEU A 132 9.72 8.97 -20.44
C LEU A 132 10.24 8.31 -21.71
N TYR A 133 9.33 8.03 -22.63
CA TYR A 133 9.62 7.45 -23.93
C TYR A 133 9.44 8.49 -25.02
N SER A 134 10.32 8.48 -26.03
CA SER A 134 10.09 9.29 -27.23
C SER A 134 9.04 8.61 -28.11
N TYR A 135 7.96 9.31 -28.40
CA TYR A 135 6.87 8.81 -29.24
C TYR A 135 6.30 9.93 -30.10
N LEU A 136 6.20 9.70 -31.41
CA LEU A 136 5.66 10.64 -32.40
C LEU A 136 6.22 12.09 -32.30
N GLY A 137 7.49 12.23 -31.92
CA GLY A 137 8.15 13.54 -31.79
C GLY A 137 7.96 14.24 -30.44
N ASP A 138 7.32 13.59 -29.47
CA ASP A 138 7.17 14.09 -28.09
C ASP A 138 7.74 13.07 -27.07
N SER A 139 7.70 13.41 -25.78
CA SER A 139 8.03 12.52 -24.66
C SER A 139 6.77 12.20 -23.86
N THR A 140 6.45 10.91 -23.70
CA THR A 140 5.27 10.43 -22.99
C THR A 140 5.59 9.41 -21.90
N ASP A 141 4.76 9.36 -20.87
CA ASP A 141 4.77 8.30 -19.87
C ASP A 141 3.78 7.17 -20.17
N PHE A 142 2.92 7.31 -21.18
CA PHE A 142 1.83 6.38 -21.45
C PHE A 142 0.92 6.14 -20.24
N VAL A 143 0.55 7.19 -19.49
CA VAL A 143 -0.51 7.18 -18.47
C VAL A 143 -0.30 6.24 -17.27
N ASN A 144 0.91 6.22 -16.69
CA ASN A 144 1.16 5.33 -15.54
C ASN A 144 0.29 5.65 -14.33
N ARG A 145 -0.07 4.63 -13.55
CA ARG A 145 -0.83 4.75 -12.29
C ARG A 145 -0.31 3.80 -11.22
N MET A 146 -0.29 4.26 -9.98
CA MET A 146 0.11 3.45 -8.83
C MET A 146 -0.81 3.69 -7.64
N GLN A 147 -1.20 2.62 -6.97
CA GLN A 147 -1.97 2.68 -5.73
C GLN A 147 -1.10 2.28 -4.54
N VAL A 148 -1.31 2.92 -3.39
CA VAL A 148 -0.87 2.42 -2.08
C VAL A 148 -2.08 1.86 -1.38
N LYS A 149 -2.02 0.58 -0.98
CA LYS A 149 -3.16 -0.12 -0.38
C LYS A 149 -2.79 -0.77 0.94
N LEU A 150 -3.76 -0.86 1.82
CA LEU A 150 -3.63 -1.42 3.17
C LEU A 150 -4.40 -2.75 3.24
N ASN A 151 -3.73 -3.75 3.84
CA ASN A 151 -4.30 -4.99 4.29
C ASN A 151 -4.17 -5.04 5.83
N PRO A 152 -5.28 -5.02 6.59
CA PRO A 152 -5.24 -5.08 8.05
C PRO A 152 -4.84 -6.46 8.58
N THR A 153 -4.70 -7.46 7.71
CA THR A 153 -4.25 -8.82 8.04
C THR A 153 -2.81 -9.05 7.57
N GLY A 154 -2.21 -10.18 7.95
CA GLY A 154 -0.88 -10.59 7.47
C GLY A 154 -0.84 -11.22 6.07
N SER A 155 -1.99 -11.34 5.39
CA SER A 155 -2.13 -12.05 4.12
C SER A 155 -1.36 -11.42 2.95
N LEU A 156 -1.02 -12.26 1.97
CA LEU A 156 -0.40 -11.88 0.69
C LEU A 156 -1.39 -12.00 -0.49
N ASN A 157 -2.69 -12.13 -0.21
CA ASN A 157 -3.72 -12.24 -1.23
C ASN A 157 -3.92 -10.88 -1.95
N CYS A 158 -3.31 -10.74 -3.13
CA CYS A 158 -3.40 -9.55 -3.98
C CYS A 158 -4.50 -9.64 -5.05
N GLY A 159 -5.42 -10.62 -4.98
CA GLY A 159 -6.46 -10.83 -5.99
C GLY A 159 -5.91 -11.20 -7.37
N ASN A 160 -6.67 -10.92 -8.42
CA ASN A 160 -6.29 -11.11 -9.82
C ASN A 160 -6.83 -9.99 -10.73
N GLY A 161 -6.04 -9.52 -11.70
CA GLY A 161 -6.43 -8.48 -12.63
C GLY A 161 -6.82 -7.19 -11.91
N THR A 162 -8.10 -6.81 -11.97
CA THR A 162 -8.66 -5.61 -11.31
C THR A 162 -8.95 -5.81 -9.83
N GLU A 163 -9.10 -7.05 -9.36
CA GLU A 163 -9.36 -7.37 -7.96
C GLU A 163 -8.19 -6.97 -7.05
N VAL A 164 -8.47 -6.80 -5.76
CA VAL A 164 -7.48 -6.32 -4.77
C VAL A 164 -7.14 -7.35 -3.69
N GLY A 165 -7.85 -8.48 -3.67
CA GLY A 165 -7.77 -9.46 -2.59
C GLY A 165 -8.03 -8.81 -1.23
N ASP A 166 -7.10 -8.97 -0.30
CA ASP A 166 -7.25 -8.49 1.08
C ASP A 166 -6.76 -7.04 1.27
N PHE A 167 -6.23 -6.40 0.21
CA PHE A 167 -5.76 -5.00 0.23
C PHE A 167 -6.89 -4.03 -0.11
N THR A 168 -7.94 -4.02 0.72
CA THR A 168 -9.22 -3.37 0.40
C THR A 168 -9.22 -1.84 0.61
N THR A 169 -8.37 -1.31 1.48
CA THR A 169 -8.30 0.14 1.74
C THR A 169 -7.26 0.80 0.84
N THR A 170 -7.65 1.75 0.00
CA THR A 170 -6.71 2.58 -0.78
C THR A 170 -6.27 3.78 0.05
N LEU A 171 -4.98 3.82 0.41
CA LEU A 171 -4.40 4.94 1.15
C LEU A 171 -4.01 6.11 0.24
N LEU A 172 -3.59 5.80 -0.98
CA LEU A 172 -3.20 6.78 -2.00
C LEU A 172 -3.40 6.20 -3.40
N ASP A 173 -3.79 7.02 -4.36
CA ASP A 173 -3.92 6.66 -5.77
C ASP A 173 -3.28 7.77 -6.63
N ILE A 174 -2.15 7.46 -7.26
CA ILE A 174 -1.37 8.39 -8.06
C ILE A 174 -1.77 8.23 -9.51
N ASN A 175 -2.16 9.35 -10.13
CA ASN A 175 -2.73 9.42 -11.48
C ASN A 175 -3.99 8.54 -11.68
N PRO A 176 -5.03 8.68 -10.85
CA PRO A 176 -6.22 7.81 -10.89
C PRO A 176 -7.05 7.97 -12.18
N PHE A 177 -6.84 9.05 -12.94
CA PHE A 177 -7.57 9.39 -14.15
C PHE A 177 -6.77 9.11 -15.44
N TYR A 178 -5.63 8.43 -15.34
CA TYR A 178 -4.77 8.11 -16.50
C TYR A 178 -4.43 9.35 -17.33
N ASN A 179 -4.05 10.45 -16.67
CA ASN A 179 -3.54 11.62 -17.36
C ASN A 179 -2.20 11.26 -18.00
N GLU A 180 -2.07 11.56 -19.28
CA GLU A 180 -0.84 11.35 -20.03
C GLU A 180 0.09 12.54 -19.81
N PHE A 181 1.35 12.24 -19.51
CA PHE A 181 2.42 13.22 -19.59
C PHE A 181 2.78 13.40 -21.06
N LEU A 182 2.75 14.64 -21.56
CA LEU A 182 3.36 15.02 -22.82
C LEU A 182 4.26 16.22 -22.56
N LEU A 183 5.53 16.18 -22.98
CA LEU A 183 6.47 17.25 -22.69
C LEU A 183 6.05 18.56 -23.35
N SER A 184 5.51 18.50 -24.57
CA SER A 184 4.94 19.67 -25.26
C SER A 184 3.85 20.35 -24.42
N ASN A 185 2.87 19.57 -23.95
CA ASN A 185 1.77 20.05 -23.10
C ASN A 185 2.25 20.56 -21.74
N TYR A 186 3.21 19.87 -21.13
CA TYR A 186 3.81 20.29 -19.85
C TYR A 186 4.48 21.66 -19.95
N ASN A 187 5.02 22.01 -21.12
CA ASN A 187 5.73 23.26 -21.40
C ASN A 187 4.83 24.40 -21.90
N ILE A 188 3.52 24.19 -22.04
CA ILE A 188 2.57 25.28 -22.34
C ILE A 188 2.69 26.38 -21.27
N LEU A 189 2.76 27.63 -21.74
CA LEU A 189 2.97 28.80 -20.88
C LEU A 189 1.70 29.25 -20.16
N ASP A 190 0.52 29.09 -20.78
CA ASP A 190 -0.76 29.44 -20.17
C ASP A 190 -1.08 28.46 -19.04
N PRO A 191 -1.15 28.92 -17.77
CA PRO A 191 -1.39 28.02 -16.67
C PRO A 191 -2.79 27.43 -16.60
N THR A 192 -3.74 28.02 -17.32
CA THR A 192 -5.15 27.61 -17.37
C THR A 192 -5.46 26.64 -18.51
N ASP A 193 -4.49 26.40 -19.39
CA ASP A 193 -4.64 25.48 -20.51
C ASP A 193 -4.94 24.04 -19.99
N PRO A 194 -6.00 23.39 -20.51
CA PRO A 194 -6.41 22.07 -20.04
C PRO A 194 -5.37 20.98 -20.31
N ASP A 195 -4.63 21.05 -21.42
CA ASP A 195 -3.58 20.08 -21.76
C ASP A 195 -2.37 20.23 -20.84
N ARG A 196 -2.03 21.46 -20.47
CA ARG A 196 -1.03 21.72 -19.42
C ARG A 196 -1.47 21.14 -18.10
N ILE A 197 -2.71 21.39 -17.67
CA ILE A 197 -3.25 20.89 -16.40
C ILE A 197 -3.23 19.36 -16.40
N LYS A 198 -3.63 18.71 -17.50
CA LYS A 198 -3.55 17.27 -17.67
C LYS A 198 -2.12 16.75 -17.50
N ALA A 199 -1.15 17.30 -18.23
CA ALA A 199 0.24 16.86 -18.15
C ALA A 199 0.88 17.09 -16.76
N ARG A 200 0.42 18.10 -16.01
CA ARG A 200 0.86 18.38 -14.62
C ARG A 200 0.25 17.43 -13.59
N ASN A 201 -0.88 16.82 -13.92
CA ASN A 201 -1.57 15.82 -13.10
C ASN A 201 -1.30 14.37 -13.55
N ALA A 202 -0.43 14.18 -14.54
CA ALA A 202 0.08 12.88 -14.96
C ALA A 202 1.03 12.27 -13.92
N TYR A 203 1.48 11.03 -14.15
CA TYR A 203 2.45 10.40 -13.28
C TYR A 203 3.77 11.19 -13.25
N PRO A 204 4.42 11.35 -12.09
CA PRO A 204 5.63 12.15 -11.97
C PRO A 204 6.78 11.61 -12.85
N HIS A 205 7.34 12.43 -13.74
CA HIS A 205 8.50 12.09 -14.57
C HIS A 205 9.85 12.36 -13.88
N ARG A 206 9.84 12.92 -12.67
CA ARG A 206 11.01 13.12 -11.79
C ARG A 206 10.71 12.50 -10.43
N TRP A 207 11.75 12.06 -9.72
CA TRP A 207 11.59 11.54 -8.36
C TRP A 207 10.82 12.54 -7.49
N THR A 208 9.61 12.14 -7.11
CA THR A 208 8.68 12.98 -6.37
C THR A 208 8.29 12.26 -5.09
N ARG A 209 8.37 12.98 -3.98
CA ARG A 209 7.99 12.48 -2.66
C ARG A 209 6.48 12.39 -2.56
N PHE A 210 5.97 11.25 -2.08
CA PHE A 210 4.59 11.06 -1.67
C PHE A 210 4.53 10.62 -0.22
N GLU A 211 3.36 10.81 0.37
CA GLU A 211 3.04 10.42 1.73
C GLU A 211 1.62 9.87 1.76
N ALA A 212 1.47 8.62 2.19
CA ALA A 212 0.18 7.99 2.44
C ALA A 212 0.00 7.83 3.95
N GLU A 213 -1.12 8.31 4.48
CA GLU A 213 -1.47 8.14 5.89
C GLU A 213 -2.30 6.86 6.07
N VAL A 214 -2.00 6.07 7.09
CA VAL A 214 -2.81 4.90 7.47
C VAL A 214 -4.12 5.39 8.08
N PHE A 215 -5.24 4.91 7.56
CA PHE A 215 -6.57 5.19 8.09
C PHE A 215 -7.51 3.99 7.93
N GLY A 216 -8.70 4.07 8.54
CA GLY A 216 -9.77 3.08 8.36
C GLY A 216 -9.61 1.82 9.21
N LEU A 217 -8.67 1.81 10.16
CA LEU A 217 -8.53 0.73 11.14
C LEU A 217 -9.43 0.99 12.35
N ASN A 218 -10.12 -0.06 12.83
CA ASN A 218 -10.90 0.01 14.09
C ASN A 218 -9.98 0.06 15.31
N GLU A 219 -8.81 -0.55 15.20
CA GLU A 219 -7.80 -0.62 16.25
C GLU A 219 -6.42 -0.92 15.63
N PRO A 220 -5.30 -0.76 16.36
CA PRO A 220 -4.00 -1.19 15.85
C PRO A 220 -3.98 -2.66 15.39
N VAL A 221 -3.41 -2.92 14.22
CA VAL A 221 -3.35 -4.24 13.57
C VAL A 221 -1.91 -4.64 13.25
N TYR A 222 -1.65 -5.94 13.17
CA TYR A 222 -0.38 -6.47 12.63
C TYR A 222 -0.63 -6.91 11.18
N GLY A 223 -0.39 -6.00 10.23
CA GLY A 223 -0.83 -6.15 8.83
C GLY A 223 0.24 -5.76 7.80
N ARG A 224 -0.17 -5.43 6.58
CA ARG A 224 0.74 -5.02 5.49
C ARG A 224 0.18 -3.82 4.72
N PHE A 225 1.06 -3.00 4.19
CA PHE A 225 0.75 -2.12 3.05
C PHE A 225 1.40 -2.64 1.76
N ALA A 226 0.95 -2.17 0.61
CA ALA A 226 1.53 -2.52 -0.68
C ALA A 226 1.46 -1.39 -1.70
N PHE A 227 2.45 -1.35 -2.58
CA PHE A 227 2.41 -0.56 -3.81
C PHE A 227 1.89 -1.45 -4.93
N ARG A 228 0.85 -1.00 -5.64
CA ARG A 228 0.28 -1.69 -6.79
C ARG A 228 0.48 -0.83 -8.03
N TYR A 229 1.35 -1.26 -8.93
CA TYR A 229 1.35 -0.76 -10.30
C TYR A 229 0.09 -1.31 -10.98
N PHE A 230 -0.84 -0.43 -11.35
CA PHE A 230 -2.16 -0.81 -11.82
C PHE A 230 -2.60 0.03 -13.01
N ILE A 231 -2.82 -0.64 -14.15
CA ILE A 231 -3.28 0.03 -15.37
C ILE A 231 -4.18 -0.94 -16.14
N GLU A 232 -5.33 -0.46 -16.56
CA GLU A 232 -6.22 -1.16 -17.50
C GLU A 232 -5.87 -0.76 -18.94
N GLY A 233 -6.00 -1.68 -19.90
CA GLY A 233 -5.60 -1.44 -21.28
C GLY A 233 -4.08 -1.34 -21.50
N ALA A 234 -3.28 -1.90 -20.59
CA ALA A 234 -1.83 -1.80 -20.59
C ALA A 234 -1.12 -2.94 -21.33
N GLY A 235 0.12 -2.74 -21.77
CA GLY A 235 0.90 -3.77 -22.46
C GLY A 235 1.68 -3.23 -23.65
N ALA A 236 2.12 -4.12 -24.54
CA ALA A 236 3.09 -3.78 -25.58
C ALA A 236 2.61 -2.71 -26.59
N ASN A 237 1.30 -2.60 -26.82
CA ASN A 237 0.68 -1.59 -27.68
C ASN A 237 -0.35 -0.74 -26.92
N GLY A 238 -0.35 -0.84 -25.59
CA GLY A 238 -1.35 -0.25 -24.73
C GLY A 238 -0.79 0.88 -23.87
N PHE A 239 -1.47 1.12 -22.76
CA PHE A 239 -1.00 2.02 -21.72
C PHE A 239 0.15 1.43 -20.89
N GLY A 240 0.77 2.29 -20.09
CA GLY A 240 1.87 1.98 -19.20
C GLY A 240 3.22 2.01 -19.90
N SER A 241 4.21 2.54 -19.17
CA SER A 241 5.60 2.51 -19.57
C SER A 241 6.40 1.71 -18.55
N SER A 242 7.08 2.41 -17.63
CA SER A 242 7.70 1.85 -16.45
C SER A 242 7.69 2.85 -15.31
N ILE A 243 7.67 2.35 -14.07
CA ILE A 243 7.71 3.15 -12.84
C ILE A 243 8.74 2.59 -11.86
N GLY A 244 9.28 3.49 -11.03
CA GLY A 244 10.20 3.15 -9.96
C GLY A 244 9.69 3.64 -8.60
N ILE A 245 9.98 2.90 -7.54
CA ILE A 245 9.82 3.35 -6.15
C ILE A 245 11.15 3.23 -5.42
N ASP A 246 11.41 4.20 -4.55
CA ASP A 246 12.67 4.30 -3.82
C ASP A 246 12.48 5.00 -2.46
N SER A 247 13.42 4.79 -1.54
CA SER A 247 13.45 5.29 -0.17
C SER A 247 12.10 5.23 0.54
N VAL A 248 11.55 4.03 0.66
CA VAL A 248 10.29 3.81 1.37
C VAL A 248 10.54 3.86 2.86
N ALA A 249 9.96 4.85 3.54
CA ALA A 249 9.94 4.94 4.99
C ALA A 249 8.54 4.65 5.52
N TYR A 250 8.45 3.73 6.48
CA TYR A 250 7.28 3.63 7.35
C TYR A 250 7.59 4.35 8.67
N ILE A 251 6.67 5.19 9.12
CA ILE A 251 6.83 6.03 10.31
C ILE A 251 5.64 5.75 11.24
N SER A 252 5.90 5.06 12.35
CA SER A 252 4.94 4.87 13.43
C SER A 252 4.87 6.15 14.26
N LYS A 253 3.67 6.69 14.47
CA LYS A 253 3.46 7.92 15.25
C LYS A 253 3.08 7.69 16.71
#